data_AF-A0A972WJ17-F1
#
_entry.id   AF-A0A972WJ17-F1
#
_cell.length_a   1.000
_cell.length_b   1.000
_cell.length_c   1.000
_cell.angle_alpha   90.00
_cell.angle_beta   90.00
_cell.angle_gamma   90.00
#
_symmetry.space_group_name_H-M   'P 1'
#
loop_
_entity.id
_entity.type
_entity.pdbx_description
1 polymer ?
#
loop_
_entity_poly.entity_id
_entity_poly.type
_entity_poly.pdbx_seq_one_letter_code
_entity_poly.pdbx_strand_id
1 'polypeptide(L)'
;MKTDNAAQTEKTDRRVGWKQAPDDVRANILDTAQKEFAENGFSGARVDAIAARTKTSKRMLYYYFGNKEQLYLEVLRASYQEVRTAEQSLNLETLAPDDAMRQIVRFTVNHHVANPDFIRLVMIENIHHGRFIRQLNEIQELNAGAIRSLEKIYKAGCAAGLFRKDIKPIDIHWLISALAFFSVSNQATFGWLFEKYLTGARADLADSLGEDIVLRFLANHG
;
A
#
# COMPACT_ATOMS: atom_id res chain seq x y z
N MET A 1 -43.01 59.78 23.63
CA MET A 1 -41.75 60.11 24.36
C MET A 1 -41.51 59.04 25.41
N LYS A 2 -40.38 58.33 25.31
CA LYS A 2 -39.76 57.37 26.27
C LYS A 2 -40.48 56.03 26.42
N THR A 3 -39.84 54.86 26.52
CA THR A 3 -38.48 54.34 26.28
C THR A 3 -38.64 52.83 26.50
N ASP A 4 -38.27 51.98 25.55
CA ASP A 4 -38.11 50.55 25.80
C ASP A 4 -36.70 50.09 25.49
N ASN A 5 -36.28 49.21 26.38
CA ASN A 5 -34.95 48.75 26.69
C ASN A 5 -34.52 47.65 25.69
N ALA A 6 -33.34 47.76 25.07
CA ALA A 6 -32.76 46.65 24.31
C ALA A 6 -31.28 46.53 24.64
N ALA A 7 -30.99 45.46 25.38
CA ALA A 7 -29.67 45.04 25.81
C ALA A 7 -28.74 44.77 24.62
N GLN A 8 -27.54 45.36 24.68
CA GLN A 8 -26.41 44.97 23.86
C GLN A 8 -25.88 43.62 24.34
N THR A 9 -25.82 42.64 23.45
CA THR A 9 -25.02 41.43 23.64
C THR A 9 -23.96 41.42 22.54
N GLU A 10 -22.74 41.86 22.88
CA GLU A 10 -21.57 41.69 22.04
C GLU A 10 -21.24 40.21 21.91
N LYS A 11 -21.44 39.66 20.69
CA LYS A 11 -20.89 38.37 20.30
C LYS A 11 -19.39 38.52 20.10
N THR A 12 -18.61 38.09 21.08
CA THR A 12 -17.17 37.86 20.92
C THR A 12 -16.96 36.63 20.04
N ASP A 13 -16.46 36.87 18.82
CA ASP A 13 -15.98 35.87 17.88
C ASP A 13 -14.77 35.14 18.48
N ARG A 14 -15.03 33.98 19.11
CA ARG A 14 -13.97 33.07 19.56
C ARG A 14 -13.49 32.26 18.36
N ARG A 15 -12.40 32.73 17.73
CA ARG A 15 -11.59 31.92 16.83
C ARG A 15 -11.11 30.66 17.55
N VAL A 16 -11.77 29.53 17.28
CA VAL A 16 -11.36 28.21 17.76
C VAL A 16 -10.12 27.81 16.97
N GLY A 17 -8.95 28.03 17.55
CA GLY A 17 -7.70 27.46 17.05
C GLY A 17 -7.71 25.96 17.27
N TRP A 18 -8.15 25.20 16.27
CA TRP A 18 -7.90 23.75 16.19
C TRP A 18 -6.39 23.53 16.09
N LYS A 19 -5.71 23.41 17.23
CA LYS A 19 -4.39 22.77 17.29
C LYS A 19 -4.62 21.31 16.93
N GLN A 20 -4.18 20.90 15.73
CA GLN A 20 -4.20 19.49 15.31
C GLN A 20 -3.58 18.62 16.40
N ALA A 21 -4.17 17.46 16.68
CA ALA A 21 -3.62 16.56 17.69
C ALA A 21 -2.22 16.10 17.24
N PRO A 22 -1.27 15.87 18.16
CA PRO A 22 0.09 15.47 17.81
C PRO A 22 0.17 14.25 16.88
N ASP A 23 -0.76 13.31 17.01
CA ASP A 23 -0.84 12.10 16.19
C ASP A 23 -1.31 12.40 14.76
N ASP A 24 -2.25 13.34 14.59
CA ASP A 24 -2.72 13.80 13.26
C ASP A 24 -1.58 14.46 12.48
N VAL A 25 -0.73 15.23 13.16
CA VAL A 25 0.44 15.88 12.55
C VAL A 25 1.46 14.84 12.12
N ARG A 26 1.76 13.84 12.97
CA ARG A 26 2.70 12.77 12.64
C ARG A 26 2.21 11.96 11.43
N ALA A 27 0.93 11.59 11.40
CA ALA A 27 0.33 10.85 10.29
C ALA A 27 0.36 11.65 8.97
N ASN A 28 0.00 12.94 9.02
CA ASN A 28 0.04 13.83 7.86
C ASN A 28 1.46 13.98 7.28
N ILE A 29 2.47 14.09 8.16
CA ILE A 29 3.88 14.10 7.73
C ILE A 29 4.23 12.80 7.02
N LEU A 30 3.82 11.66 7.56
CA LEU A 30 4.19 10.35 7.04
C LEU A 30 3.59 10.11 5.65
N ASP A 31 2.29 10.40 5.46
CA ASP A 31 1.62 10.33 4.15
C ASP A 31 2.26 11.27 3.12
N THR A 32 2.55 12.51 3.52
CA THR A 32 3.20 13.47 2.61
C THR A 32 4.63 13.05 2.27
N ALA A 33 5.36 12.49 3.22
CA ALA A 33 6.71 11.98 3.01
C ALA A 33 6.71 10.77 2.07
N GLN A 34 5.74 9.85 2.21
CA GLN A 34 5.57 8.70 1.32
C GLN A 34 5.49 9.14 -0.15
N LYS A 35 4.63 10.12 -0.45
CA LYS A 35 4.49 10.71 -1.80
C LYS A 35 5.78 11.33 -2.29
N GLU A 36 6.42 12.17 -1.48
CA GLU A 36 7.68 12.83 -1.85
C GLU A 36 8.79 11.80 -2.15
N PHE A 37 8.91 10.73 -1.35
CA PHE A 37 9.89 9.67 -1.58
C PHE A 37 9.54 8.78 -2.77
N ALA A 38 8.26 8.45 -2.98
CA ALA A 38 7.81 7.68 -4.14
C ALA A 38 8.04 8.46 -5.45
N GLU A 39 7.84 9.77 -5.44
CA GLU A 39 8.09 10.65 -6.59
C GLU A 39 9.59 10.79 -6.89
N ASN A 40 10.40 11.07 -5.87
CA ASN A 40 11.77 11.58 -6.06
C ASN A 40 12.89 10.63 -5.59
N GLY A 41 12.56 9.47 -5.04
CA GLY A 41 13.50 8.56 -4.42
C GLY A 41 14.10 9.11 -3.12
N PHE A 42 14.85 8.27 -2.40
CA PHE A 42 15.50 8.69 -1.16
C PHE A 42 16.46 9.87 -1.39
N SER A 43 17.31 9.81 -2.40
CA SER A 43 18.30 10.87 -2.68
C SER A 43 17.65 12.18 -3.10
N GLY A 44 16.65 12.14 -3.98
CA GLY A 44 16.02 13.34 -4.57
C GLY A 44 15.01 14.03 -3.66
N ALA A 45 14.32 13.30 -2.78
CA ALA A 45 13.31 13.85 -1.89
C ALA A 45 13.83 15.00 -1.01
N ARG A 46 13.05 16.06 -0.83
CA ARG A 46 13.45 17.23 -0.02
C ARG A 46 12.62 17.34 1.24
N VAL A 47 13.26 17.27 2.40
CA VAL A 47 12.60 17.51 3.71
C VAL A 47 11.89 18.87 3.75
N ASP A 48 12.47 19.88 3.09
CA ASP A 48 11.86 21.20 3.00
C ASP A 48 10.55 21.18 2.18
N ALA A 49 10.45 20.33 1.14
CA ALA A 49 9.22 20.16 0.37
C ALA A 49 8.13 19.45 1.19
N ILE A 50 8.51 18.44 1.98
CA ILE A 50 7.59 17.75 2.93
C ILE A 50 7.06 18.75 3.97
N ALA A 51 7.94 19.60 4.52
CA ALA A 51 7.56 20.62 5.50
C ALA A 51 6.54 21.61 4.91
N ALA A 52 6.82 22.10 3.70
CA ALA A 52 5.93 23.02 3.00
C ALA A 52 4.56 22.41 2.71
N ARG A 53 4.52 21.18 2.17
CA ARG A 53 3.26 20.47 1.85
C ARG A 53 2.43 20.16 3.11
N THR A 54 3.07 19.81 4.22
CA THR A 54 2.38 19.54 5.51
C THR A 54 2.04 20.78 6.32
N LYS A 55 2.46 21.98 5.87
CA LYS A 55 2.38 23.23 6.65
C LYS A 55 3.06 23.11 8.03
N THR A 56 4.12 22.30 8.11
CA THR A 56 4.95 22.14 9.31
C THR A 56 6.31 22.78 9.10
N SER A 57 7.09 22.92 10.17
CA SER A 57 8.49 23.37 10.04
C SER A 57 9.44 22.18 9.94
N LYS A 58 10.60 22.37 9.29
CA LYS A 58 11.69 21.38 9.27
C LYS A 58 12.09 20.92 10.68
N ARG A 59 12.07 21.85 11.66
CA ARG A 59 12.31 21.54 13.07
C ARG A 59 11.26 20.57 13.63
N MET A 60 9.98 20.74 13.28
CA MET A 60 8.92 19.80 13.70
C MET A 60 9.08 18.43 13.04
N LEU A 61 9.44 18.36 11.76
CA LEU A 61 9.76 17.09 11.10
C LEU A 61 10.87 16.34 11.85
N TYR A 62 11.97 17.03 12.17
CA TYR A 62 13.08 16.43 12.92
C TYR A 62 12.73 16.13 14.38
N TYR A 63 11.78 16.86 14.98
CA TYR A 63 11.27 16.51 16.30
C TYR A 63 10.55 15.15 16.28
N TYR A 64 9.72 14.87 15.28
CA TYR A 64 8.98 13.61 15.19
C TYR A 64 9.81 12.43 14.67
N PHE A 65 10.71 12.68 13.73
CA PHE A 65 11.38 11.62 12.96
C PHE A 65 12.90 11.66 13.06
N GLY A 66 13.49 12.62 13.77
CA GLY A 66 14.94 12.76 13.93
C GLY A 66 15.62 13.30 12.68
N ASN A 67 15.74 12.49 11.63
CA ASN A 67 16.43 12.85 10.39
C ASN A 67 15.70 12.28 9.15
N LYS A 68 16.21 12.59 7.95
CA LYS A 68 15.61 12.15 6.69
C LYS A 68 15.62 10.62 6.51
N GLU A 69 16.69 9.95 6.94
CA GLU A 69 16.80 8.49 6.86
C GLU A 69 15.79 7.81 7.78
N GLN A 70 15.66 8.27 9.02
CA GLN A 70 14.67 7.77 9.96
C GLN A 70 13.23 8.03 9.49
N LEU A 71 12.95 9.21 8.93
CA LEU A 71 11.65 9.48 8.28
C LEU A 71 11.39 8.49 7.12
N TYR A 72 12.39 8.19 6.30
CA TYR A 72 12.26 7.22 5.21
C TYR A 72 12.03 5.79 5.71
N LEU A 73 12.74 5.36 6.75
CA LEU A 73 12.53 4.06 7.40
C LEU A 73 11.12 3.94 7.99
N GLU A 74 10.60 4.99 8.62
CA GLU A 74 9.22 5.05 9.12
C GLU A 74 8.19 4.97 7.99
N VAL A 75 8.45 5.64 6.86
CA VAL A 75 7.61 5.54 5.65
C VAL A 75 7.58 4.10 5.14
N LEU A 76 8.75 3.48 4.93
CA LEU A 76 8.82 2.08 4.49
C LEU A 76 8.06 1.16 5.45
N ARG A 77 8.31 1.28 6.76
CA ARG A 77 7.60 0.50 7.77
C ARG A 77 6.09 0.64 7.65
N ALA A 78 5.59 1.88 7.60
CA ALA A 78 4.16 2.15 7.53
C ALA A 78 3.54 1.61 6.24
N SER A 79 4.19 1.79 5.09
CA SER A 79 3.67 1.29 3.80
C SER A 79 3.60 -0.24 3.77
N TYR A 80 4.58 -0.95 4.31
CA TYR A 80 4.51 -2.42 4.41
C TYR A 80 3.43 -2.88 5.40
N GLN A 81 3.29 -2.19 6.54
CA GLN A 81 2.25 -2.49 7.52
C GLN A 81 0.86 -2.31 6.94
N GLU A 82 0.61 -1.21 6.22
CA GLU A 82 -0.68 -0.91 5.60
C GLU A 82 -1.14 -2.04 4.67
N VAL A 83 -0.30 -2.45 3.71
CA VAL A 83 -0.62 -3.53 2.77
C VAL A 83 -0.95 -4.82 3.51
N ARG A 84 -0.17 -5.16 4.53
CA ARG A 84 -0.30 -6.44 5.25
C ARG A 84 -1.50 -6.46 6.20
N THR A 85 -1.81 -5.34 6.84
CA THR A 85 -3.05 -5.17 7.61
C THR A 85 -4.26 -5.28 6.70
N ALA A 86 -4.20 -4.68 5.51
CA ALA A 86 -5.29 -4.73 4.55
C ALA A 86 -5.53 -6.18 4.05
N GLU A 87 -4.47 -6.94 3.74
CA GLU A 87 -4.59 -8.36 3.39
C GLU A 87 -5.11 -9.23 4.55
N GLN A 88 -4.68 -8.97 5.78
CA GLN A 88 -5.15 -9.72 6.97
C GLN A 88 -6.63 -9.48 7.28
N SER A 89 -7.19 -8.36 6.83
CA SER A 89 -8.61 -8.05 7.00
C SER A 89 -9.54 -8.89 6.09
N LEU A 90 -8.96 -9.62 5.13
CA LEU A 90 -9.72 -10.51 4.24
C LEU A 90 -10.23 -11.74 5.00
N ASN A 91 -11.53 -11.98 4.93
CA ASN A 91 -12.17 -13.16 5.53
C ASN A 91 -12.04 -14.42 4.64
N LEU A 92 -10.80 -14.83 4.35
CA LEU A 92 -10.49 -15.91 3.40
C LEU A 92 -10.81 -17.31 3.94
N GLU A 93 -10.79 -17.49 5.27
CA GLU A 93 -10.96 -18.80 5.91
C GLU A 93 -12.37 -19.38 5.76
N THR A 94 -13.35 -18.56 5.38
CA THR A 94 -14.75 -18.97 5.19
C THR A 94 -15.09 -19.38 3.75
N LEU A 95 -14.15 -19.22 2.81
CA LEU A 95 -14.37 -19.48 1.39
C LEU A 95 -13.88 -20.86 0.95
N ALA A 96 -14.39 -21.33 -0.19
CA ALA A 96 -13.80 -22.44 -0.90
C ALA A 96 -12.34 -22.09 -1.29
N PRO A 97 -11.40 -23.06 -1.33
CA PRO A 97 -9.97 -22.75 -1.52
C PRO A 97 -9.66 -22.00 -2.82
N ASP A 98 -10.35 -22.30 -3.91
CA ASP A 98 -10.20 -21.60 -5.18
C ASP A 98 -10.77 -20.18 -5.13
N ASP A 99 -11.89 -19.96 -4.46
CA ASP A 99 -12.46 -18.63 -4.23
C ASP A 99 -11.58 -17.77 -3.31
N ALA A 100 -11.05 -18.37 -2.23
CA ALA A 100 -10.08 -17.71 -1.36
C ALA A 100 -8.82 -17.29 -2.13
N MET A 101 -8.33 -18.17 -3.03
CA MET A 101 -7.19 -17.87 -3.90
C MET A 101 -7.52 -16.77 -4.91
N ARG A 102 -8.71 -16.77 -5.53
CA ARG A 102 -9.16 -15.66 -6.39
C ARG A 102 -9.20 -14.34 -5.62
N GLN A 103 -9.78 -14.35 -4.43
CA GLN A 103 -9.96 -13.14 -3.63
C GLN A 103 -8.63 -12.54 -3.20
N ILE A 104 -7.66 -13.35 -2.73
CA ILE A 104 -6.35 -12.81 -2.34
C ILE A 104 -5.58 -12.27 -3.54
N VAL A 105 -5.63 -12.94 -4.69
CA VAL A 105 -4.98 -12.46 -5.93
C VAL A 105 -5.58 -11.12 -6.36
N ARG A 106 -6.91 -11.06 -6.47
CA ARG A 106 -7.66 -9.85 -6.85
C ARG A 106 -7.36 -8.70 -5.91
N PHE A 107 -7.41 -8.97 -4.61
CA PHE A 107 -7.17 -7.97 -3.59
C PHE A 107 -5.75 -7.41 -3.69
N THR A 108 -4.73 -8.27 -3.73
CA THR A 108 -3.33 -7.81 -3.78
C THR A 108 -3.07 -6.97 -5.03
N VAL A 109 -3.52 -7.41 -6.21
CA VAL A 109 -3.36 -6.65 -7.46
C VAL A 109 -4.07 -5.29 -7.38
N ASN A 110 -5.34 -5.28 -7.00
CA ASN A 110 -6.13 -4.05 -6.94
C ASN A 110 -5.58 -3.07 -5.89
N HIS A 111 -5.16 -3.59 -4.73
CA HIS A 111 -4.59 -2.78 -3.68
C HIS A 111 -3.27 -2.12 -4.12
N HIS A 112 -2.44 -2.82 -4.89
CA HIS A 112 -1.19 -2.25 -5.40
C HIS A 112 -1.43 -1.20 -6.48
N VAL A 113 -2.39 -1.43 -7.38
CA VAL A 113 -2.80 -0.44 -8.40
C VAL A 113 -3.40 0.82 -7.75
N ALA A 114 -4.20 0.66 -6.69
CA ALA A 114 -4.77 1.78 -5.95
C ALA A 114 -3.73 2.54 -5.10
N ASN A 115 -2.64 1.87 -4.71
CA ASN A 115 -1.58 2.43 -3.86
C ASN A 115 -0.21 2.35 -4.55
N PRO A 116 -0.02 3.08 -5.68
CA PRO A 116 1.18 2.96 -6.50
C PRO A 116 2.46 3.40 -5.78
N ASP A 117 2.34 4.29 -4.79
CA ASP A 117 3.47 4.79 -4.01
C ASP A 117 4.22 3.67 -3.28
N PHE A 118 3.52 2.65 -2.78
CA PHE A 118 4.16 1.48 -2.19
C PHE A 118 5.07 0.76 -3.19
N ILE A 119 4.58 0.51 -4.41
CA ILE A 119 5.39 -0.17 -5.43
C ILE A 119 6.57 0.68 -5.87
N ARG A 120 6.40 2.00 -5.97
CA ARG A 120 7.49 2.91 -6.28
C ARG A 120 8.57 2.88 -5.20
N LEU A 121 8.20 2.83 -3.91
CA LEU A 121 9.14 2.65 -2.82
C LEU A 121 9.88 1.31 -2.91
N VAL A 122 9.18 0.22 -3.24
CA VAL A 122 9.81 -1.09 -3.49
C VAL A 122 10.80 -1.01 -4.67
N MET A 123 10.47 -0.31 -5.75
CA MET A 123 11.38 -0.08 -6.88
C MET A 123 12.64 0.68 -6.47
N ILE A 124 12.46 1.76 -5.69
CA ILE A 124 13.57 2.57 -5.16
C ILE A 124 14.48 1.71 -4.27
N GLU A 125 13.91 0.91 -3.37
CA GLU A 125 14.69 -0.01 -2.55
C GLU A 125 15.46 -1.03 -3.39
N ASN A 126 14.86 -1.55 -4.47
CA ASN A 126 15.55 -2.48 -5.37
C ASN A 126 16.71 -1.84 -6.12
N ILE A 127 16.57 -0.59 -6.59
CA ILE A 127 17.68 0.20 -7.18
C ILE A 127 18.82 0.35 -6.17
N HIS A 128 18.48 0.48 -4.87
CA HIS A 128 19.44 0.60 -3.79
C HIS A 128 19.77 -0.74 -3.10
N HIS A 129 19.49 -1.88 -3.73
CA HIS A 129 19.80 -3.24 -3.24
C HIS A 129 19.25 -3.56 -1.83
N GLY A 130 18.13 -2.92 -1.47
CA GLY A 130 17.46 -3.05 -0.18
C GLY A 130 18.22 -2.43 0.98
N ARG A 131 19.01 -1.37 0.74
CA ARG A 131 19.82 -0.72 1.77
C ARG A 131 19.04 -0.34 3.02
N PHE A 132 17.83 0.19 2.88
CA PHE A 132 17.05 0.67 4.02
C PHE A 132 16.11 -0.41 4.55
N ILE A 133 15.47 -1.18 3.66
CA ILE A 133 14.57 -2.26 4.08
C ILE A 133 15.28 -3.34 4.91
N ARG A 134 16.58 -3.59 4.66
CA ARG A 134 17.39 -4.51 5.48
C ARG A 134 17.61 -4.05 6.92
N GLN A 135 17.34 -2.79 7.24
CA GLN A 135 17.40 -2.27 8.62
C GLN A 135 16.11 -2.55 9.40
N LEU A 136 15.03 -2.93 8.71
CA LEU A 136 13.69 -3.13 9.27
C LEU A 136 13.40 -4.64 9.43
N ASN A 137 14.04 -5.27 10.41
CA ASN A 137 13.94 -6.72 10.64
C ASN A 137 12.48 -7.17 10.88
N GLU A 138 11.66 -6.33 11.49
CA GLU A 138 10.23 -6.56 11.74
C GLU A 138 9.41 -6.80 10.47
N ILE A 139 9.86 -6.28 9.31
CA ILE A 139 9.16 -6.47 8.03
C ILE A 139 9.29 -7.92 7.54
N GLN A 140 10.36 -8.63 7.91
CA GLN A 140 10.50 -10.05 7.57
C GLN A 140 9.37 -10.88 8.19
N GLU A 141 9.10 -10.68 9.47
CA GLU A 141 8.03 -11.41 10.18
C GLU A 141 6.64 -10.99 9.67
N LEU A 142 6.45 -9.70 9.41
CA LEU A 142 5.22 -9.18 8.82
C LEU A 142 4.91 -9.85 7.47
N ASN A 143 5.92 -9.98 6.59
CA ASN A 143 5.77 -10.65 5.30
C ASN A 143 5.62 -12.18 5.44
N ALA A 144 6.26 -12.80 6.43
CA ALA A 144 6.06 -14.23 6.72
C ALA A 144 4.59 -14.53 7.05
N GLY A 145 3.87 -13.59 7.67
CA GLY A 145 2.43 -13.68 7.90
C GLY A 145 1.61 -13.85 6.60
N ALA A 146 1.93 -13.11 5.54
CA ALA A 146 1.26 -13.23 4.25
C ALA A 146 1.49 -14.62 3.62
N ILE A 147 2.73 -15.15 3.72
CA ILE A 147 3.05 -16.49 3.23
C ILE A 147 2.29 -17.57 4.00
N ARG A 148 2.17 -17.44 5.33
CA ARG A 148 1.38 -18.38 6.16
C ARG A 148 -0.10 -18.37 5.78
N SER A 149 -0.67 -17.21 5.46
CA SER A 149 -2.05 -17.10 4.98
C SER A 149 -2.24 -17.85 3.65
N LEU A 150 -1.37 -17.58 2.67
CA LEU A 150 -1.36 -18.30 1.39
C LEU A 150 -1.16 -19.80 1.55
N GLU A 151 -0.29 -20.23 2.46
CA GLU A 151 -0.03 -21.63 2.75
C GLU A 151 -1.29 -22.36 3.25
N LYS A 152 -2.11 -21.72 4.11
CA LYS A 152 -3.38 -22.29 4.56
C LYS A 152 -4.32 -22.54 3.38
N ILE A 153 -4.50 -21.53 2.52
CA ILE A 153 -5.37 -21.63 1.33
C ILE A 153 -4.87 -22.73 0.39
N TYR A 154 -3.57 -22.73 0.11
CA TYR A 154 -2.93 -23.72 -0.75
C TYR A 154 -3.10 -25.14 -0.21
N LYS A 155 -2.85 -25.36 1.08
CA LYS A 155 -3.04 -26.68 1.72
C LYS A 155 -4.49 -27.15 1.65
N ALA A 156 -5.46 -26.25 1.88
CA ALA A 156 -6.88 -26.56 1.76
C ALA A 156 -7.25 -26.98 0.33
N GLY A 157 -6.75 -26.27 -0.69
CA GLY A 157 -7.01 -26.64 -2.09
C GLY A 157 -6.31 -27.93 -2.52
N CYS A 158 -5.12 -28.21 -2.01
CA CYS A 158 -4.45 -29.51 -2.19
C CYS A 158 -5.24 -30.67 -1.55
N ALA A 159 -5.80 -30.46 -0.36
CA ALA A 159 -6.64 -31.45 0.32
C ALA A 159 -7.96 -31.70 -0.42
N ALA A 160 -8.53 -30.66 -1.02
CA ALA A 160 -9.72 -30.74 -1.87
C ALA A 160 -9.44 -31.29 -3.29
N GLY A 161 -8.18 -31.56 -3.63
CA GLY A 161 -7.78 -32.04 -4.96
C GLY A 161 -7.83 -30.98 -6.07
N LEU A 162 -8.07 -29.72 -5.72
CA LEU A 162 -8.15 -28.57 -6.64
C LEU A 162 -6.77 -28.11 -7.12
N PHE A 163 -5.77 -28.17 -6.22
CA PHE A 163 -4.42 -27.70 -6.50
C PHE A 163 -3.40 -28.84 -6.60
N ARG A 164 -2.44 -28.69 -7.51
CA ARG A 164 -1.23 -29.53 -7.61
C ARG A 164 -0.35 -29.36 -6.37
N LYS A 165 0.43 -30.39 -6.01
CA LYS A 165 1.12 -30.49 -4.70
C LYS A 165 2.61 -30.13 -4.72
N ASP A 166 3.17 -29.82 -5.88
CA ASP A 166 4.58 -29.56 -6.12
C ASP A 166 4.96 -28.07 -6.09
N ILE A 167 4.04 -27.21 -5.65
CA ILE A 167 4.25 -25.77 -5.52
C ILE A 167 4.57 -25.40 -4.07
N LYS A 168 5.48 -24.45 -3.86
CA LYS A 168 5.71 -23.87 -2.53
C LYS A 168 4.88 -22.59 -2.40
N PRO A 169 4.31 -22.27 -1.22
CA PRO A 169 3.52 -21.06 -1.01
C PRO A 169 4.26 -19.75 -1.39
N ILE A 170 5.59 -19.73 -1.26
CA ILE A 170 6.41 -18.59 -1.69
C ILE A 170 6.40 -18.37 -3.20
N ASP A 171 6.27 -19.43 -4.00
CA ASP A 171 6.21 -19.34 -5.46
C ASP A 171 4.88 -18.70 -5.90
N ILE A 172 3.80 -19.02 -5.18
CA ILE A 172 2.47 -18.39 -5.36
C ILE A 172 2.55 -16.90 -5.03
N HIS A 173 3.10 -16.57 -3.87
CA HIS A 173 3.30 -15.17 -3.47
C HIS A 173 4.16 -14.40 -4.49
N TRP A 174 5.22 -15.02 -4.99
CA TRP A 174 6.09 -14.43 -6.01
C TRP A 174 5.32 -14.13 -7.30
N LEU A 175 4.51 -15.08 -7.78
CA LEU A 175 3.69 -14.90 -8.99
C LEU A 175 2.66 -13.76 -8.82
N ILE A 176 1.95 -13.72 -7.69
CA ILE A 176 0.99 -12.65 -7.38
C ILE A 176 1.71 -11.29 -7.32
N SER A 177 2.85 -11.25 -6.63
CA SER A 177 3.67 -10.03 -6.51
C SER A 177 4.18 -9.56 -7.86
N ALA A 178 4.60 -10.46 -8.75
CA ALA A 178 5.08 -10.12 -10.09
C ALA A 178 3.97 -9.48 -10.94
N LEU A 179 2.76 -10.03 -10.90
CA LEU A 179 1.60 -9.49 -11.58
C LEU A 179 1.23 -8.10 -11.05
N ALA A 180 1.12 -7.96 -9.72
CA ALA A 180 0.79 -6.69 -9.08
C ALA A 180 1.86 -5.61 -9.31
N PHE A 181 3.14 -6.00 -9.21
CA PHE A 181 4.27 -5.09 -9.42
C PHE A 181 4.30 -4.57 -10.86
N PHE A 182 4.19 -5.45 -11.86
CA PHE A 182 4.23 -5.06 -13.27
C PHE A 182 3.12 -4.07 -13.62
N SER A 183 1.90 -4.30 -13.11
CA SER A 183 0.75 -3.42 -13.32
C SER A 183 0.99 -1.97 -12.88
N VAL A 184 1.91 -1.74 -11.95
CA VAL A 184 2.27 -0.39 -11.47
C VAL A 184 3.60 0.08 -12.05
N SER A 185 4.66 -0.72 -11.96
CA SER A 185 6.02 -0.34 -12.37
C SER A 185 6.12 0.00 -13.85
N ASN A 186 5.26 -0.59 -14.67
CA ASN A 186 5.23 -0.40 -16.11
C ASN A 186 3.98 0.35 -16.58
N GLN A 187 3.11 0.82 -15.67
CA GLN A 187 1.83 1.44 -16.04
C GLN A 187 2.00 2.56 -17.08
N ALA A 188 2.93 3.48 -16.85
CA ALA A 188 3.15 4.63 -17.72
C ALA A 188 3.66 4.23 -19.12
N THR A 189 4.64 3.34 -19.19
CA THR A 189 5.27 2.93 -20.46
C THR A 189 4.39 1.93 -21.20
N PHE A 190 3.86 0.93 -20.51
CA PHE A 190 2.99 -0.08 -21.08
C PHE A 190 1.66 0.52 -21.55
N GLY A 191 1.06 1.39 -20.73
CA GLY A 191 -0.16 2.11 -21.09
C GLY A 191 0.00 2.94 -22.37
N TRP A 192 1.12 3.68 -22.50
CA TRP A 192 1.39 4.47 -23.70
C TRP A 192 1.76 3.62 -24.93
N LEU A 193 2.67 2.65 -24.76
CA LEU A 193 3.17 1.82 -25.88
C LEU A 193 2.09 0.89 -26.45
N PHE A 194 1.16 0.43 -25.61
CA PHE A 194 0.16 -0.57 -25.98
C PHE A 194 -1.29 -0.06 -25.87
N GLU A 195 -1.51 1.26 -25.79
CA GLU A 195 -2.83 1.90 -25.63
C GLU A 195 -3.91 1.30 -26.54
N LYS A 196 -3.59 1.16 -27.84
CA LYS A 196 -4.52 0.62 -28.86
C LYS A 196 -4.94 -0.84 -28.64
N TYR A 197 -4.22 -1.58 -27.80
CA TYR A 197 -4.53 -2.97 -27.45
C TYR A 197 -5.26 -3.10 -26.11
N LEU A 198 -5.41 -2.02 -25.35
CA LEU A 198 -5.98 -2.03 -23.99
C LEU A 198 -7.44 -1.54 -23.92
N THR A 199 -8.14 -1.54 -25.06
CA THR A 199 -9.52 -1.06 -25.17
C THR A 199 -10.56 -2.18 -25.15
N GLY A 200 -11.79 -1.87 -24.73
CA GLY A 200 -12.92 -2.81 -24.78
C GLY A 200 -12.72 -4.04 -23.89
N ALA A 201 -13.11 -5.22 -24.37
CA ALA A 201 -13.05 -6.49 -23.62
C ALA A 201 -11.65 -6.87 -23.10
N ARG A 202 -10.58 -6.25 -23.63
CA ARG A 202 -9.21 -6.47 -23.14
C ARG A 202 -8.93 -5.75 -21.81
N ALA A 203 -9.60 -4.64 -21.53
CA ALA A 203 -9.53 -3.97 -20.23
C ALA A 203 -10.17 -4.85 -19.15
N ASP A 204 -11.38 -5.36 -19.40
CA ASP A 204 -12.09 -6.24 -18.47
C ASP A 204 -11.31 -7.55 -18.20
N LEU A 205 -10.64 -8.09 -19.22
CA LEU A 205 -9.80 -9.27 -19.06
C LEU A 205 -8.55 -8.98 -18.22
N ALA A 206 -7.95 -7.79 -18.31
CA ALA A 206 -6.78 -7.43 -17.50
C ALA A 206 -7.09 -7.49 -16.00
N ASP A 207 -8.31 -7.11 -15.61
CA ASP A 207 -8.78 -7.12 -14.23
C ASP A 207 -8.93 -8.54 -13.66
N SER A 208 -9.26 -9.53 -14.49
CA SER A 208 -9.39 -10.94 -14.07
C SER A 208 -8.20 -11.83 -14.44
N LEU A 209 -7.24 -11.32 -15.23
CA LEU A 209 -6.15 -12.11 -15.79
C LEU A 209 -5.24 -12.67 -14.69
N GLY A 210 -5.01 -11.90 -13.63
CA GLY A 210 -4.19 -12.36 -12.49
C GLY A 210 -4.78 -13.60 -11.83
N GLU A 211 -6.10 -13.61 -11.61
CA GLU A 211 -6.81 -14.76 -11.01
C GLU A 211 -6.74 -15.99 -11.91
N ASP A 212 -7.01 -15.84 -13.21
CA ASP A 212 -6.97 -16.95 -14.17
C ASP A 212 -5.55 -17.54 -14.28
N ILE A 213 -4.52 -16.69 -14.37
CA ILE A 213 -3.12 -17.13 -14.42
C ILE A 213 -2.76 -17.93 -13.16
N VAL A 214 -3.05 -17.40 -11.97
CA VAL A 214 -2.68 -18.05 -10.71
C VAL A 214 -3.45 -19.35 -10.52
N LEU A 215 -4.75 -19.38 -10.80
CA LEU A 215 -5.54 -20.61 -10.66
C LEU A 215 -5.15 -21.67 -11.68
N ARG A 216 -4.89 -21.32 -12.94
CA ARG A 216 -4.40 -22.29 -13.93
C ARG A 216 -3.02 -22.82 -13.59
N PHE A 217 -2.14 -21.98 -13.05
CA PHE A 217 -0.83 -22.40 -12.57
C PHE A 217 -0.95 -23.43 -11.43
N LEU A 218 -1.93 -23.24 -10.55
CA LEU A 218 -2.20 -24.14 -9.42
C LEU A 218 -3.02 -25.37 -9.76
N ALA A 219 -3.78 -25.35 -10.87
CA ALA A 219 -4.73 -26.39 -11.19
C ALA A 219 -4.10 -27.79 -11.18
N ASN A 220 -4.77 -28.71 -10.50
CA ASN A 220 -4.39 -30.12 -10.56
C ASN A 220 -4.83 -30.72 -11.91
N HIS A 221 -3.89 -31.21 -12.71
CA HIS A 221 -4.16 -31.76 -14.04
C HIS A 221 -4.29 -33.29 -14.08
N GLY A 222 -4.26 -33.95 -12.91
CA GLY A 222 -4.31 -35.41 -12.80
C GLY A 222 -2.92 -36.02 -12.63
#